data_AF-A0A920GVL7-F1
#
_entry.id   AF-A0A920GVL7-F1
#
_cell.length_a   1.000
_cell.length_b   1.000
_cell.length_c   1.000
_cell.angle_alpha   90.00
_cell.angle_beta   90.00
_cell.angle_gamma   90.00
#
_symmetry.space_group_name_H-M   'P 1'
#
loop_
_entity.id
_entity.type
_entity.pdbx_description
1 polymer ?
#
loop_
_entity_poly.entity_id
_entity_poly.type
_entity_poly.pdbx_seq_one_letter_code
_entity_poly.pdbx_strand_id
1 'polypeptide(L)'
;MLATITILACVRFLSANYGAQEAFAQAVEADPNFSLAYLGLARSFMNSGQSEEAKKALGKAKNVLKGTTEREKSHFSCCELILSGQSQKARAAVYKHVSDWPRDAMIAQMNTSVFGLIGFFRKSRS
;
A
#
# COMPACT_ATOMS: atom_id res chain seq x y z
N MET A 1 -1.77 -21.38 3.02
CA MET A 1 -2.54 -20.73 4.10
C MET A 1 -2.22 -19.24 4.24
N LEU A 2 -0.93 -18.83 4.27
CA LEU A 2 -0.55 -17.41 4.27
C LEU A 2 -1.01 -16.64 3.02
N ALA A 3 -0.76 -17.17 1.82
CA ALA A 3 -1.17 -16.53 0.56
C ALA A 3 -2.68 -16.25 0.47
N THR A 4 -3.52 -17.16 0.98
CA THR A 4 -4.98 -17.01 1.01
C THR A 4 -5.43 -15.91 1.97
N ILE A 5 -4.78 -15.76 3.13
CA ILE A 5 -5.08 -14.69 4.09
C ILE A 5 -4.68 -13.33 3.52
N THR A 6 -3.52 -13.25 2.86
CA THR A 6 -3.07 -12.01 2.20
C THR A 6 -3.97 -11.63 1.02
N ILE A 7 -4.37 -12.60 0.19
CA ILE A 7 -5.29 -12.34 -0.93
C ILE A 7 -6.64 -11.85 -0.38
N LEU A 8 -7.17 -12.48 0.67
CA LEU A 8 -8.41 -12.04 1.30
C LEU A 8 -8.28 -10.63 1.89
N ALA A 9 -7.17 -10.32 2.57
CA ALA A 9 -6.89 -9.00 3.11
C ALA A 9 -6.83 -7.94 2.00
N CYS A 10 -6.11 -8.22 0.91
CA CYS A 10 -6.07 -7.37 -0.27
C CYS A 10 -7.46 -7.18 -0.90
N VAL A 11 -8.27 -8.25 -1.03
CA VAL A 11 -9.63 -8.15 -1.57
C VAL A 11 -10.51 -7.28 -0.69
N ARG A 12 -10.50 -7.47 0.64
CA ARG A 12 -11.29 -6.65 1.57
C ARG A 12 -10.87 -5.19 1.57
N PHE A 13 -9.56 -4.94 1.48
CA PHE A 13 -9.01 -3.59 1.36
C PHE A 13 -9.42 -2.93 0.05
N LEU A 14 -9.27 -3.63 -1.08
CA LEU A 14 -9.63 -3.13 -2.40
C LEU A 14 -11.14 -2.92 -2.56
N SER A 15 -11.96 -3.75 -1.91
CA SER A 15 -13.42 -3.65 -1.93
C SER A 15 -13.99 -2.63 -0.94
N ALA A 16 -13.14 -1.86 -0.25
CA ALA A 16 -13.52 -0.92 0.81
C ALA A 16 -14.39 -1.54 1.92
N ASN A 17 -14.22 -2.85 2.17
CA ASN A 17 -15.00 -3.56 3.18
C ASN A 17 -14.36 -3.38 4.57
N TYR A 18 -15.19 -3.18 5.60
CA TYR A 18 -14.78 -3.27 7.00
C TYR A 18 -14.15 -4.65 7.27
N GLY A 19 -12.99 -4.67 7.94
CA GLY A 19 -12.24 -5.90 8.22
C GLY A 19 -10.83 -5.99 7.61
N ALA A 20 -10.38 -4.99 6.86
CA ALA A 20 -9.05 -5.03 6.24
C ALA A 20 -7.91 -4.99 7.27
N GLN A 21 -8.05 -4.17 8.33
CA GLN A 21 -7.06 -4.10 9.41
C GLN A 21 -6.91 -5.44 10.12
N GLU A 22 -8.02 -6.08 10.46
CA GLU A 22 -8.05 -7.37 11.15
C GLU A 22 -7.43 -8.48 10.28
N ALA A 23 -7.74 -8.49 8.98
CA ALA A 23 -7.16 -9.46 8.06
C ALA A 23 -5.64 -9.29 7.89
N PHE A 24 -5.14 -8.06 7.85
CA PHE A 24 -3.68 -7.82 7.82
C PHE A 24 -3.02 -8.08 9.18
N ALA A 25 -3.71 -7.85 10.29
CA ALA A 25 -3.21 -8.19 11.63
C ALA A 25 -3.01 -9.70 11.76
N GLN A 26 -3.98 -10.51 11.31
CA GLN A 26 -3.83 -11.97 11.25
C GLN A 26 -2.68 -12.41 10.34
N ALA A 27 -2.45 -11.70 9.23
CA ALA A 27 -1.32 -11.98 8.34
C ALA A 27 0.03 -11.70 9.03
N VAL A 28 0.11 -10.65 9.86
CA VAL A 28 1.29 -10.36 10.69
C VAL A 28 1.49 -11.39 11.79
N GLU A 29 0.42 -11.86 12.43
CA GLU A 29 0.52 -12.92 13.44
C GLU A 29 0.98 -14.25 12.84
N ALA A 30 0.53 -14.56 11.62
CA ALA A 30 0.93 -15.76 10.90
C ALA A 30 2.39 -15.70 10.40
N ASP A 31 2.86 -14.53 9.97
CA ASP A 31 4.27 -14.32 9.59
C ASP A 31 4.74 -12.90 10.02
N PRO A 32 5.43 -12.80 11.16
CA PRO A 32 5.97 -11.54 11.66
C PRO A 32 7.07 -10.95 10.77
N ASN A 33 7.61 -11.70 9.81
CA ASN A 33 8.61 -11.22 8.85
C ASN A 33 7.98 -10.88 7.48
N PHE A 34 6.64 -10.80 7.41
CA PHE A 34 5.97 -10.50 6.16
C PHE A 34 5.78 -9.00 5.92
N SER A 35 6.66 -8.42 5.10
CA SER A 35 6.71 -6.97 4.85
C SER A 35 5.40 -6.39 4.28
N LEU A 36 4.74 -7.12 3.38
CA LEU A 36 3.50 -6.69 2.73
C LEU A 36 2.31 -6.62 3.69
N ALA A 37 2.26 -7.47 4.73
CA ALA A 37 1.19 -7.37 5.72
C ALA A 37 1.29 -6.09 6.55
N TYR A 38 2.50 -5.70 6.95
CA TYR A 38 2.72 -4.41 7.62
C TYR A 38 2.40 -3.22 6.71
N LEU A 39 2.72 -3.31 5.42
CA LEU A 39 2.37 -2.28 4.44
C LEU A 39 0.86 -2.18 4.21
N GLY A 40 0.15 -3.31 4.20
CA GLY A 40 -1.32 -3.38 4.15
C GLY A 40 -1.98 -2.81 5.40
N LEU A 41 -1.41 -3.05 6.59
CA LEU A 41 -1.84 -2.40 7.83
C LEU A 41 -1.64 -0.89 7.76
N ALA A 42 -0.45 -0.42 7.35
CA ALA A 42 -0.17 1.01 7.22
C ALA A 42 -1.19 1.69 6.29
N ARG A 43 -1.48 1.08 5.13
CA ARG A 43 -2.53 1.49 4.20
C ARG A 43 -3.92 1.57 4.82
N SER A 44 -4.29 0.56 5.60
CA SER A 44 -5.59 0.51 6.25
C SER A 44 -5.72 1.60 7.31
N PHE A 45 -4.68 1.82 8.11
CA PHE A 45 -4.61 2.94 9.06
C PHE A 45 -4.68 4.32 8.35
N MET A 46 -4.01 4.48 7.21
CA MET A 46 -4.09 5.71 6.41
C MET A 46 -5.51 5.98 5.91
N ASN A 47 -6.21 4.95 5.43
CA ASN A 47 -7.60 5.09 4.98
C ASN A 47 -8.56 5.41 6.15
N SER A 48 -8.29 4.89 7.35
CA SER A 48 -9.07 5.18 8.57
C SER A 48 -8.67 6.49 9.26
N GLY A 49 -7.73 7.28 8.72
CA GLY A 49 -7.24 8.53 9.29
C GLY A 49 -6.30 8.38 10.50
N GLN A 50 -5.93 7.16 10.87
CA GLN A 50 -5.07 6.81 12.01
C GLN A 50 -3.58 6.95 11.64
N SER A 51 -3.14 8.20 11.47
CA SER A 51 -1.82 8.50 10.89
C SER A 51 -0.63 8.05 11.75
N GLU A 52 -0.77 8.04 13.08
CA GLU A 52 0.31 7.61 13.99
C GLU A 52 0.50 6.08 13.98
N GLU A 53 -0.59 5.33 13.95
CA GLU A 53 -0.60 3.88 13.78
C GLU A 53 -0.03 3.48 12.43
N ALA A 54 -0.35 4.23 11.37
CA ALA A 54 0.22 4.03 10.05
C ALA A 54 1.75 4.19 10.04
N LYS A 55 2.28 5.23 10.70
CA LYS A 55 3.74 5.42 10.85
C LYS A 55 4.39 4.28 11.62
N LYS A 56 3.76 3.81 12.71
CA LYS A 56 4.26 2.66 13.48
C LYS A 56 4.32 1.38 12.63
N ALA A 57 3.25 1.10 11.87
CA ALA A 57 3.19 -0.05 10.97
C ALA A 57 4.25 0.04 9.85
N LEU A 58 4.43 1.23 9.27
CA LEU A 58 5.47 1.49 8.28
C LEU A 58 6.89 1.30 8.85
N GLY A 59 7.13 1.75 10.09
CA GLY A 59 8.40 1.53 10.78
C GLY A 59 8.71 0.04 10.99
N LYS A 60 7.70 -0.77 11.34
CA LYS A 60 7.84 -2.23 11.40
C LYS A 60 8.14 -2.84 10.04
N ALA A 61 7.44 -2.41 8.99
CA ALA A 61 7.73 -2.85 7.62
C ALA A 61 9.20 -2.57 7.25
N LYS A 62 9.72 -1.38 7.56
CA LYS A 62 11.12 -0.99 7.28
C LYS A 62 12.14 -1.93 7.91
N ASN A 63 11.89 -2.38 9.14
CA ASN A 63 12.81 -3.28 9.85
C ASN A 63 12.87 -4.67 9.20
N VAL A 64 11.75 -5.12 8.63
CA VAL A 64 11.58 -6.42 7.98
C VAL A 64 12.04 -6.39 6.51
N LEU A 65 12.15 -5.21 5.92
CA LEU A 65 12.54 -4.96 4.52
C LEU A 65 13.99 -5.32 4.14
N LYS A 66 14.77 -5.87 5.07
CA LYS A 66 16.20 -6.18 4.85
C LYS A 66 16.46 -7.39 3.95
N GLY A 67 15.44 -8.19 3.62
CA GLY A 67 15.58 -9.39 2.76
C GLY A 67 14.60 -9.46 1.60
N THR A 68 13.94 -8.35 1.26
CA THR A 68 12.76 -8.35 0.39
C THR A 68 13.05 -7.99 -1.07
N THR A 69 12.09 -8.32 -1.92
CA THR A 69 12.12 -8.08 -3.37
C THR A 69 12.09 -6.60 -3.72
N GLU A 70 12.60 -6.23 -4.89
CA GLU A 70 12.52 -4.84 -5.39
C GLU A 70 11.08 -4.31 -5.47
N ARG A 71 10.12 -5.20 -5.69
CA ARG A 71 8.69 -4.88 -5.63
C ARG A 71 8.28 -4.36 -4.25
N GLU A 72 8.65 -5.07 -3.18
CA GLU A 72 8.29 -4.69 -1.80
C GLU A 72 8.97 -3.39 -1.36
N LYS A 73 10.21 -3.15 -1.79
CA LYS A 73 10.89 -1.86 -1.60
C LYS A 73 10.12 -0.72 -2.27
N SER A 74 9.66 -0.96 -3.50
CA SER A 74 8.86 0.02 -4.24
C SER A 74 7.48 0.27 -3.61
N HIS A 75 6.84 -0.77 -3.03
CA HIS A 75 5.62 -0.59 -2.21
C HIS A 75 5.87 0.32 -1.01
N PHE A 76 6.94 0.05 -0.27
CA PHE A 76 7.31 0.83 0.91
C PHE A 76 7.56 2.30 0.55
N SER A 77 8.35 2.57 -0.48
CA SER A 77 8.63 3.95 -0.93
C SER A 77 7.35 4.70 -1.29
N CYS A 78 6.38 4.05 -1.92
CA CYS A 78 5.11 4.69 -2.23
C CYS A 78 4.32 5.04 -0.96
N CYS A 79 4.20 4.09 -0.01
CA CYS A 79 3.49 4.33 1.25
C CYS A 79 4.17 5.40 2.10
N GLU A 80 5.50 5.42 2.17
CA GLU A 80 6.29 6.43 2.88
C GLU A 80 6.08 7.85 2.33
N LEU A 81 6.04 7.99 0.99
CA LEU A 81 5.83 9.27 0.34
C LEU A 81 4.41 9.83 0.57
N ILE A 82 3.40 8.96 0.68
CA ILE A 82 2.04 9.39 1.00
C ILE A 82 1.93 9.80 2.48
N LEU A 83 2.49 9.00 3.39
CA LEU A 83 2.50 9.31 4.83
C LEU A 83 3.26 10.59 5.17
N SER A 84 4.31 10.91 4.40
CA SER A 84 5.04 12.18 4.52
C SER A 84 4.35 13.37 3.84
N GLY A 85 3.17 13.18 3.23
CA GLY A 85 2.41 14.23 2.58
C GLY A 85 2.98 14.70 1.24
N GLN A 86 4.02 14.04 0.71
CA GLN A 86 4.71 14.41 -0.54
C GLN A 86 3.93 13.92 -1.77
N SER A 87 2.70 14.39 -1.93
CA SER A 87 1.71 13.92 -2.92
C SER A 87 2.24 13.85 -4.36
N GLN A 88 3.05 14.81 -4.80
CA GLN A 88 3.61 14.83 -6.16
C GLN A 88 4.65 13.72 -6.37
N LYS A 89 5.54 13.52 -5.38
CA LYS A 89 6.53 12.45 -5.42
C LYS A 89 5.88 11.08 -5.26
N ALA A 90 4.85 10.98 -4.41
CA ALA A 90 4.06 9.78 -4.25
C ALA A 90 3.45 9.34 -5.59
N ARG A 91 2.81 10.26 -6.33
CA ARG A 91 2.24 9.96 -7.66
C ARG A 91 3.30 9.46 -8.65
N ALA A 92 4.48 10.09 -8.68
CA ALA A 92 5.57 9.66 -9.55
C ALA A 92 6.09 8.26 -9.16
N ALA A 93 6.22 7.98 -7.86
CA ALA A 93 6.63 6.68 -7.35
C ALA A 93 5.59 5.59 -7.70
N VAL A 94 4.30 5.88 -7.55
CA VAL A 94 3.21 4.97 -7.96
C VAL A 94 3.28 4.69 -9.46
N TYR A 95 3.48 5.72 -10.27
CA TYR A 95 3.58 5.55 -11.72
C TYR A 95 4.76 4.64 -12.11
N LYS A 96 5.93 4.87 -11.51
CA LYS A 96 7.10 4.02 -11.70
C LYS A 96 6.81 2.58 -11.28
N HIS A 97 6.22 2.38 -10.11
CA HIS A 97 5.85 1.05 -9.62
C HIS A 97 4.92 0.31 -10.58
N VAL A 98 3.87 0.96 -11.07
CA VAL A 98 2.90 0.36 -11.99
C VAL A 98 3.51 0.10 -13.37
N SER A 99 4.51 0.90 -13.79
CA SER A 99 5.27 0.64 -15.02
C SER A 99 6.06 -0.67 -14.94
N ASP A 100 6.67 -0.93 -13.79
CA ASP A 100 7.50 -2.13 -13.56
C ASP A 100 6.63 -3.37 -13.19
N TRP A 101 5.53 -3.16 -12.45
CA TRP A 101 4.59 -4.20 -12.01
C TRP A 101 3.13 -3.81 -12.30
N PRO A 102 2.67 -3.90 -13.56
CA PRO A 102 1.35 -3.41 -13.97
C PRO A 102 0.16 -4.18 -13.36
N ARG A 103 0.40 -5.40 -12.85
CA ARG A 103 -0.61 -6.24 -12.18
C ARG A 103 -0.77 -5.93 -10.69
N ASP A 104 -0.04 -4.95 -10.16
CA ASP A 104 -0.09 -4.61 -8.75
C ASP A 104 -1.28 -3.70 -8.38
N ALA A 105 -2.44 -4.32 -8.20
CA ALA A 105 -3.68 -3.61 -7.88
C ALA A 105 -3.61 -2.80 -6.58
N MET A 106 -2.82 -3.23 -5.59
CA MET A 106 -2.67 -2.52 -4.31
C MET A 106 -2.02 -1.16 -4.51
N ILE A 107 -0.94 -1.09 -5.30
CA ILE A 107 -0.24 0.18 -5.57
C ILE A 107 -1.00 1.04 -6.57
N ALA A 108 -1.57 0.43 -7.61
CA ALA A 108 -2.38 1.15 -8.59
C ALA A 108 -3.55 1.91 -7.93
N GLN A 109 -4.19 1.33 -6.90
CA GLN A 109 -5.31 1.95 -6.19
C GLN A 109 -4.94 3.28 -5.48
N MET A 110 -3.67 3.54 -5.16
CA MET A 110 -3.29 4.81 -4.50
C MET A 110 -3.59 6.04 -5.34
N ASN A 111 -3.63 5.88 -6.66
CA ASN A 111 -3.99 6.95 -7.57
C ASN A 111 -5.49 6.92 -7.93
N THR A 112 -6.29 5.93 -7.54
CA THR A 112 -7.72 5.87 -7.92
C THR A 112 -8.66 6.60 -6.95
N SER A 113 -8.22 6.94 -5.74
CA SER A 113 -9.03 7.77 -4.82
C SER A 113 -8.87 9.26 -5.17
N VAL A 114 -10.00 9.92 -5.52
CA VAL A 114 -10.32 11.36 -5.76
C VAL A 114 -9.27 12.28 -6.44
N PHE A 115 -7.99 12.15 -6.16
CA PHE A 115 -6.90 12.96 -6.72
C PHE A 115 -6.31 12.47 -8.04
N GLY A 116 -6.51 11.21 -8.44
CA GLY A 116 -6.00 10.73 -9.73
C GLY A 116 -7.00 10.79 -10.88
N LEU A 117 -8.31 10.75 -10.64
CA LEU A 117 -9.31 10.90 -11.72
C LEU A 117 -9.23 12.27 -12.41
N ILE A 118 -8.93 13.34 -11.68
CA ILE A 118 -8.76 14.69 -12.27
C ILE A 118 -7.43 14.80 -13.05
N GLY A 119 -6.40 14.02 -12.68
CA GLY A 119 -5.10 13.99 -13.38
C GLY A 119 -5.06 13.07 -14.60
N PHE A 120 -5.82 11.97 -14.58
CA PHE A 120 -5.82 10.94 -15.62
C PHE A 120 -6.43 11.45 -16.94
N PHE A 121 -7.45 12.32 -16.87
CA PHE A 121 -8.10 12.88 -18.07
C PHE A 121 -7.39 14.09 -18.67
N ARG A 122 -6.52 14.79 -17.93
CA ARG A 122 -5.90 16.03 -18.44
C ARG A 122 -4.73 15.81 -19.40
N LYS A 123 -4.22 14.58 -19.56
CA LYS A 123 -3.12 14.27 -20.50
C LYS A 123 -3.58 13.74 -21.86
N SER A 124 -4.90 13.66 -22.12
CA SER A 124 -5.43 13.20 -23.42
C SER A 124 -5.86 14.33 -24.38
N ARG A 125 -5.69 15.59 -24.00
CA ARG A 125 -5.88 16.74 -24.91
C ARG A 125 -4.56 17.49 -25.04
N SER A 126 -3.67 16.95 -25.86
CA SER A 126 -2.68 17.71 -26.63
C SER A 126 -3.13 17.72 -28.08
#